data_AF-A0A1I7V2M8-F1
#
_entry.id   AF-A0A1I7V2M8-F1
#
_cell.length_a   1.000
_cell.length_b   1.000
_cell.length_c   1.000
_cell.angle_alpha   90.00
_cell.angle_beta   90.00
_cell.angle_gamma   90.00
#
_symmetry.space_group_name_H-M   'P 1'
#
loop_
_entity.id
_entity.type
_entity.pdbx_description
1 polymer ?
#
loop_
_entity_poly.entity_id
_entity_poly.type
_entity_poly.pdbx_seq_one_letter_code
_entity_poly.pdbx_strand_id
1 'polypeptide(L)'
;MVLFLSYYMNFKSKNFLYTGVFFTSIGFSTSSLFCFDQSFKNRFPGSHLFLPFFVITSLPPTVIAGFDYYSNAGLIDDYDRKFGLYLRFYIGLMLTSAITMYWIVSKYGVVLNNVIQVEQRVEQREKEEEKVLLESDSSDEEDPEPSYNGLECGICSRGYSSNLKKRVPRMLRCGHTVCYGCAKRHRGHSAIRCPFCQIYTFEDSKNLPKNYTVIGLLEEMKVSGRRCSCAIK
;
A
#
# COMPACT_ATOMS: atom_id res chain seq x y z
N MET A 1 4.90 -15.85 -38.51
CA MET A 1 6.01 -15.22 -37.76
C MET A 1 5.46 -14.68 -36.43
N VAL A 2 6.04 -15.04 -35.30
CA VAL A 2 5.58 -14.51 -33.99
C VAL A 2 6.47 -13.34 -33.61
N LEU A 3 5.88 -12.18 -33.35
CA LEU A 3 6.59 -11.01 -32.87
C LEU A 3 6.31 -10.82 -31.37
N PHE A 4 7.38 -10.71 -30.60
CA PHE A 4 7.33 -10.40 -29.17
C PHE A 4 7.77 -8.95 -28.99
N LEU A 5 6.90 -8.12 -28.41
CA LEU A 5 7.30 -6.82 -27.89
C LEU A 5 7.15 -6.85 -26.37
N SER A 6 8.26 -6.68 -25.67
CA SER A 6 8.27 -6.44 -24.23
C SER A 6 8.81 -5.06 -23.95
N TYR A 7 8.13 -4.30 -23.09
CA TYR A 7 8.61 -3.00 -22.63
C TYR A 7 8.48 -2.88 -21.12
N TYR A 8 9.49 -2.26 -20.51
CA TYR A 8 9.64 -2.11 -19.08
C TYR A 8 9.44 -0.65 -18.68
N MET A 9 8.50 -0.40 -17.78
CA MET A 9 8.22 0.93 -17.24
C MET A 9 8.52 0.95 -15.74
N ASN A 10 9.39 1.86 -15.32
CA ASN A 10 9.75 2.06 -13.92
C ASN A 10 9.09 3.34 -13.39
N PHE A 11 8.30 3.22 -12.32
CA PHE A 11 7.65 4.35 -11.68
C PHE A 11 7.92 4.33 -10.18
N LYS A 12 8.94 5.10 -9.72
CA LYS A 12 9.39 5.42 -8.34
C LYS A 12 9.35 4.35 -7.22
N SER A 13 8.31 3.51 -7.12
CA SER A 13 8.16 2.37 -6.19
C SER A 13 7.52 1.11 -6.81
N LYS A 14 7.14 1.11 -8.10
CA LYS A 14 6.54 -0.06 -8.79
C LYS A 14 7.12 -0.21 -10.20
N ASN A 15 7.31 -1.47 -10.61
CA ASN A 15 7.83 -1.86 -11.92
C ASN A 15 6.71 -2.51 -12.74
N PHE A 16 6.54 -2.06 -13.98
CA PHE A 16 5.54 -2.63 -14.89
C PHE A 16 6.25 -3.30 -16.06
N LEU A 17 5.89 -4.54 -16.34
CA LEU A 17 6.35 -5.27 -17.52
C LEU A 17 5.16 -5.49 -18.45
N TYR A 18 5.17 -4.81 -19.58
CA TYR A 18 4.22 -5.06 -20.64
C TYR A 18 4.79 -6.11 -21.58
N THR A 19 4.01 -7.15 -21.89
CA THR A 19 4.37 -8.17 -22.89
C THR A 19 3.24 -8.30 -23.91
N GLY A 20 3.51 -7.96 -25.16
CA GLY A 20 2.63 -8.20 -26.29
C GLY A 20 3.13 -9.36 -27.14
N VAL A 21 2.25 -10.31 -27.45
CA VAL A 21 2.50 -11.40 -28.39
C VAL A 21 1.62 -11.19 -29.62
N PHE A 22 2.26 -11.11 -30.79
CA PHE A 22 1.59 -10.88 -32.07
C PHE A 22 1.75 -12.09 -32.99
N PHE A 23 0.63 -12.66 -33.40
CA PHE A 23 0.55 -13.74 -34.37
C PHE A 23 0.24 -13.15 -35.76
N THR A 24 1.28 -12.91 -36.55
CA THR A 24 1.15 -12.30 -37.90
C THR A 24 0.31 -13.14 -38.88
N SER A 25 0.18 -14.45 -38.67
CA SER A 25 -0.56 -15.34 -39.58
C SER A 25 -2.09 -15.25 -39.45
N ILE A 26 -2.59 -14.82 -38.29
CA ILE A 26 -4.04 -14.78 -37.98
C ILE A 26 -4.47 -13.35 -37.65
N GLY A 27 -3.52 -12.39 -37.67
CA GLY A 27 -3.77 -11.01 -37.26
C GLY A 27 -4.10 -10.89 -35.78
N PHE A 28 -3.78 -11.86 -34.94
CA PHE A 28 -4.18 -11.88 -33.54
C PHE A 28 -3.10 -11.22 -32.67
N SER A 29 -3.49 -10.19 -31.91
CA SER A 29 -2.64 -9.55 -30.90
C SER A 29 -3.16 -9.90 -29.51
N THR A 30 -2.27 -10.32 -28.62
CA THR A 30 -2.57 -10.43 -27.19
C THR A 30 -1.60 -9.55 -26.42
N SER A 31 -2.15 -8.73 -25.53
CA SER A 31 -1.39 -7.78 -24.73
C SER A 31 -1.57 -8.10 -23.26
N SER A 32 -0.50 -8.44 -22.55
CA SER A 32 -0.52 -8.69 -21.12
C SER A 32 0.26 -7.61 -20.38
N LEU A 33 -0.32 -7.09 -19.29
CA LEU A 33 0.34 -6.12 -18.41
C LEU A 33 0.64 -6.79 -17.07
N PHE A 34 1.90 -6.91 -16.72
CA PHE A 34 2.36 -7.39 -15.42
C PHE A 34 2.75 -6.22 -14.53
N CYS A 35 2.23 -6.19 -13.30
CA CYS A 35 2.57 -5.21 -12.27
C CYS A 35 3.41 -5.89 -11.18
N PHE A 36 4.56 -5.31 -10.85
CA PHE A 36 5.45 -5.75 -9.79
C PHE A 36 5.63 -4.61 -8.77
N ASP A 37 5.42 -4.90 -7.49
CA ASP A 37 5.71 -3.96 -6.40
C ASP A 37 7.20 -4.04 -6.03
N GLN A 38 7.87 -2.88 -5.88
CA GLN A 38 9.29 -2.82 -5.52
C GLN A 38 9.53 -3.03 -4.01
N SER A 39 8.47 -3.15 -3.19
CA SER A 39 8.60 -3.37 -1.74
C SER A 39 8.98 -4.78 -1.31
N PHE A 40 9.41 -5.65 -2.23
CA PHE A 40 9.94 -6.98 -1.92
C PHE A 40 11.40 -6.95 -1.44
N LYS A 41 11.64 -6.32 -0.28
CA LYS A 41 12.72 -6.77 0.62
C LYS A 41 12.05 -7.61 1.72
N ASN A 42 11.98 -8.92 1.48
CA ASN A 42 11.75 -9.98 2.47
C ASN A 42 10.33 -10.21 3.00
N ARG A 43 9.32 -10.42 2.13
CA ARG A 43 8.04 -11.01 2.55
C ARG A 43 7.32 -11.75 1.42
N PHE A 44 7.56 -13.05 1.25
CA PHE A 44 6.64 -13.96 0.54
C PHE A 44 5.58 -14.39 1.56
N PRO A 45 4.35 -13.83 1.52
CA PRO A 45 3.28 -14.48 0.73
C PRO A 45 2.19 -13.51 0.20
N GLY A 46 1.62 -13.76 -0.98
CA GLY A 46 0.28 -13.25 -1.30
C GLY A 46 0.10 -12.62 -2.68
N SER A 47 -0.67 -13.33 -3.52
CA SER A 47 -1.44 -12.87 -4.68
C SER A 47 -0.78 -11.89 -5.65
N HIS A 48 -0.15 -12.45 -6.70
CA HIS A 48 -0.02 -11.73 -7.96
C HIS A 48 -1.42 -11.30 -8.41
N LEU A 49 -1.72 -9.99 -8.40
CA LEU A 49 -2.95 -9.46 -8.97
C LEU A 49 -2.82 -9.56 -10.50
N PHE A 50 -3.12 -10.75 -11.02
CA PHE A 50 -3.13 -11.06 -12.43
C PHE A 50 -4.41 -10.45 -13.01
N LEU A 51 -4.27 -9.36 -13.77
CA LEU A 51 -5.35 -8.84 -14.62
C LEU A 51 -5.06 -9.24 -16.07
N PRO A 52 -5.48 -10.44 -16.52
CA PRO A 52 -5.36 -10.80 -17.92
C PRO A 52 -6.38 -10.01 -18.73
N PHE A 53 -5.91 -9.00 -19.46
CA PHE A 53 -6.74 -8.28 -20.42
C PHE A 53 -6.53 -8.87 -21.81
N PHE A 54 -7.54 -9.58 -22.32
CA PHE A 54 -7.59 -10.00 -23.72
C PHE A 54 -8.27 -8.90 -24.54
N VAL A 55 -7.49 -8.04 -25.21
CA VAL A 55 -8.04 -7.08 -26.17
C VAL A 55 -7.74 -7.59 -27.57
N ILE A 56 -8.75 -8.11 -28.26
CA ILE A 56 -8.66 -8.57 -29.64
C ILE A 56 -8.86 -7.36 -30.56
N THR A 57 -7.78 -6.65 -30.90
CA THR A 57 -7.81 -5.53 -31.86
C THR A 57 -7.35 -5.99 -33.23
N SER A 58 -8.19 -6.68 -34.01
CA SER A 58 -7.72 -7.08 -35.35
C SER A 58 -8.72 -7.10 -36.47
N LEU A 59 -10.03 -7.10 -36.21
CA LEU A 59 -11.00 -7.25 -37.30
C LEU A 59 -11.08 -6.05 -38.26
N PRO A 60 -10.99 -4.78 -37.84
CA PRO A 60 -11.17 -3.67 -38.79
C PRO A 60 -10.00 -3.44 -39.77
N PRO A 61 -8.72 -3.38 -39.34
CA PRO A 61 -7.63 -2.99 -40.25
C PRO A 61 -7.28 -4.05 -41.29
N THR A 62 -7.39 -5.33 -40.94
CA THR A 62 -7.10 -6.45 -41.86
C THR A 62 -8.13 -6.54 -42.96
N VAL A 63 -9.41 -6.34 -42.63
CA VAL A 63 -10.52 -6.38 -43.59
C VAL A 63 -10.43 -5.21 -44.57
N ILE A 64 -10.11 -4.00 -44.09
CA ILE A 64 -9.92 -2.81 -44.95
C ILE A 64 -8.71 -2.99 -45.87
N ALA A 65 -7.60 -3.51 -45.34
CA ALA A 65 -6.39 -3.76 -46.14
C ALA A 65 -6.63 -4.86 -47.20
N GLY A 66 -7.37 -5.92 -46.85
CA GLY A 66 -7.77 -6.97 -47.78
C GLY A 66 -8.73 -6.47 -48.86
N PHE A 67 -9.71 -5.64 -48.51
CA PHE A 67 -10.64 -5.04 -49.47
C PHE A 67 -9.92 -4.15 -50.50
N ASP A 68 -8.94 -3.35 -50.07
CA ASP A 68 -8.13 -2.52 -50.96
C ASP A 68 -7.24 -3.35 -51.90
N TYR A 69 -6.69 -4.46 -51.39
CA TYR A 69 -5.94 -5.41 -52.21
C TYR A 69 -6.80 -6.04 -53.32
N TYR A 70 -8.03 -6.45 -53.00
CA TYR A 70 -8.96 -7.00 -54.00
C TYR A 70 -9.47 -5.95 -54.99
N SER A 71 -9.75 -4.73 -54.52
CA SER A 71 -10.30 -3.66 -55.36
C SER A 71 -9.30 -3.14 -56.39
N ASN A 72 -8.00 -3.19 -56.10
CA ASN A 72 -6.93 -2.74 -56.99
C ASN A 72 -6.36 -3.85 -57.90
N ALA A 73 -7.05 -4.99 -58.00
CA ALA A 73 -6.57 -6.11 -58.81
C ALA A 73 -6.56 -5.80 -60.31
N GLY A 74 -5.39 -5.89 -60.94
CA GLY A 74 -5.20 -5.63 -62.37
C GLY A 74 -4.95 -4.17 -62.74
N LEU A 75 -4.99 -3.24 -61.78
CA LEU A 75 -4.72 -1.81 -61.99
C LEU A 75 -3.28 -1.41 -61.65
N ILE A 76 -2.61 -2.17 -60.78
CA ILE A 76 -1.29 -1.88 -60.21
C ILE A 76 -0.44 -3.16 -60.28
N ASP A 77 0.88 -3.01 -60.38
CA ASP A 77 1.80 -4.14 -60.32
C ASP A 77 1.64 -4.97 -59.03
N ASP A 78 1.80 -6.29 -59.14
CA ASP A 78 1.53 -7.21 -58.03
C ASP A 78 2.49 -6.98 -56.84
N TYR A 79 3.71 -6.50 -57.11
CA TYR A 79 4.68 -6.14 -56.09
C TYR A 79 4.23 -4.95 -55.26
N ASP A 80 3.82 -3.85 -55.91
CA ASP A 80 3.35 -2.63 -55.25
C ASP A 80 2.07 -2.86 -54.46
N ARG A 81 1.19 -3.72 -54.96
CA ARG A 81 -0.05 -4.12 -54.28
C ARG A 81 0.23 -4.90 -53.00
N LYS A 82 1.17 -5.85 -53.02
CA LYS A 82 1.61 -6.58 -51.82
C LYS A 82 2.29 -5.65 -50.82
N PHE A 83 3.15 -4.75 -51.30
CA PHE A 83 3.82 -3.78 -50.45
C PHE A 83 2.82 -2.85 -49.73
N GLY A 84 1.82 -2.33 -50.44
CA GLY A 84 0.75 -1.51 -49.87
C GLY A 84 -0.07 -2.25 -48.81
N LEU A 85 -0.37 -3.53 -49.02
CA LEU A 85 -1.06 -4.39 -48.05
C LEU A 85 -0.24 -4.53 -46.75
N TYR A 86 1.05 -4.85 -46.86
CA TYR A 86 1.94 -4.98 -45.70
C TYR A 86 2.10 -3.67 -44.93
N LEU A 87 2.26 -2.55 -45.64
CA LEU A 87 2.43 -1.24 -45.03
C LEU A 87 1.17 -0.81 -44.24
N ARG A 88 -0.01 -0.99 -44.83
CA ARG A 88 -1.29 -0.65 -44.16
C ARG A 88 -1.56 -1.55 -42.95
N PHE A 89 -1.22 -2.84 -43.06
CA PHE A 89 -1.30 -3.76 -41.94
C PHE A 89 -0.37 -3.34 -40.79
N TYR A 90 0.87 -2.98 -41.10
CA TYR A 90 1.84 -2.51 -40.10
C TYR A 90 1.39 -1.21 -39.41
N ILE A 91 0.92 -0.22 -40.18
CA ILE A 91 0.40 1.04 -39.63
C ILE A 91 -0.82 0.79 -38.73
N GLY A 92 -1.74 -0.08 -39.15
CA GLY A 92 -2.91 -0.46 -38.36
C GLY A 92 -2.54 -1.09 -37.01
N LEU A 93 -1.53 -1.97 -36.99
CA LEU A 93 -1.00 -2.56 -35.76
C LEU A 93 -0.39 -1.53 -34.83
N MET A 94 0.42 -0.62 -35.37
CA MET A 94 1.06 0.44 -34.58
C MET A 94 0.01 1.36 -33.93
N LEU A 95 -1.00 1.80 -34.70
CA LEU A 95 -2.06 2.66 -34.18
C LEU A 95 -2.91 1.98 -33.11
N THR A 96 -3.32 0.73 -33.33
CA THR A 96 -4.12 -0.03 -32.34
C THR A 96 -3.33 -0.27 -31.05
N SER A 97 -2.03 -0.58 -31.15
CA SER A 97 -1.16 -0.72 -29.98
C SER A 97 -1.03 0.60 -29.20
N ALA A 98 -0.90 1.74 -29.89
CA ALA A 98 -0.79 3.05 -29.25
C ALA A 98 -2.09 3.46 -28.54
N ILE A 99 -3.25 3.22 -29.15
CA ILE A 99 -4.57 3.55 -28.59
C ILE A 99 -4.85 2.69 -27.36
N THR A 100 -4.59 1.38 -27.44
CA THR A 100 -4.79 0.46 -26.30
C THR A 100 -3.89 0.86 -25.13
N MET A 101 -2.62 1.21 -25.40
CA MET A 101 -1.71 1.73 -24.38
C MET A 101 -2.24 3.02 -23.75
N TYR A 102 -2.67 4.00 -24.55
CA TYR A 102 -3.24 5.24 -24.04
C TYR A 102 -4.48 4.99 -23.16
N TRP A 103 -5.39 4.12 -23.60
CA TRP A 103 -6.60 3.81 -22.84
C TRP A 103 -6.30 3.12 -21.50
N ILE A 104 -5.38 2.16 -21.50
CA ILE A 104 -4.90 1.50 -20.28
C ILE A 104 -4.27 2.53 -19.34
N VAL A 105 -3.37 3.37 -19.83
CA VAL A 105 -2.70 4.39 -19.02
C VAL A 105 -3.69 5.43 -18.47
N SER A 106 -4.65 5.92 -19.27
CA SER A 106 -5.67 6.86 -18.79
C SER A 106 -6.57 6.25 -17.72
N LYS A 107 -6.99 5.00 -17.89
CA LYS A 107 -7.92 4.35 -16.95
C LYS A 107 -7.22 3.92 -15.66
N TYR A 108 -6.06 3.29 -15.77
CA TYR A 108 -5.35 2.70 -14.62
C TYR A 108 -4.31 3.62 -14.02
N GLY A 109 -3.75 4.58 -14.77
CA GLY A 109 -2.84 5.59 -14.24
C GLY A 109 -3.50 6.48 -13.18
N VAL A 110 -4.79 6.83 -13.37
CA VAL A 110 -5.56 7.59 -12.37
C VAL A 110 -5.80 6.78 -11.10
N VAL A 111 -6.22 5.50 -11.24
CA VAL A 111 -6.45 4.62 -10.10
C VAL A 111 -5.17 4.41 -9.30
N LEU A 112 -4.04 4.20 -9.99
CA LEU A 112 -2.75 4.02 -9.34
C LEU A 112 -2.28 5.29 -8.61
N ASN A 113 -2.46 6.46 -9.23
CA ASN A 113 -2.11 7.74 -8.61
C ASN A 113 -2.92 7.97 -7.32
N ASN A 114 -4.21 7.63 -7.32
CA ASN A 114 -5.06 7.72 -6.14
C ASN A 114 -4.59 6.77 -5.02
N VAL A 115 -4.24 5.53 -5.34
CA VAL A 115 -3.73 4.55 -4.36
C VAL A 115 -2.40 5.04 -3.75
N ILE A 116 -1.46 5.51 -4.58
CA ILE A 116 -0.19 6.06 -4.11
C ILE A 116 -0.42 7.26 -3.19
N GLN A 117 -1.36 8.14 -3.54
CA GLN A 117 -1.69 9.30 -2.72
C GLN A 117 -2.28 8.90 -1.36
N VAL A 118 -3.10 7.84 -1.30
CA VAL A 118 -3.63 7.29 -0.04
C VAL A 118 -2.50 6.70 0.81
N GLU A 119 -1.62 5.88 0.23
CA GLU A 119 -0.47 5.28 0.94
C GLU A 119 0.45 6.37 1.53
N GLN A 120 0.78 7.40 0.75
CA GLN A 120 1.58 8.53 1.22
C GLN A 120 0.91 9.30 2.37
N ARG A 121 -0.41 9.51 2.29
CA ARG A 121 -1.17 10.15 3.38
C ARG A 121 -1.18 9.30 4.65
N VAL A 122 -1.27 7.98 4.53
CA VAL A 122 -1.18 7.06 5.67
C VAL A 122 0.21 7.16 6.30
N GLU A 123 1.28 7.05 5.51
CA GLU A 123 2.66 7.16 6.02
C GLU A 123 2.94 8.51 6.69
N GLN A 124 2.45 9.61 6.11
CA GLN A 124 2.55 10.94 6.72
C GLN A 124 1.82 11.02 8.05
N ARG A 125 0.59 10.48 8.15
CA ARG A 125 -0.15 10.43 9.41
C ARG A 125 0.59 9.61 10.46
N GLU A 126 1.22 8.49 10.08
CA GLU A 126 1.99 7.69 11.04
C GLU A 126 3.24 8.42 11.54
N LYS A 127 3.93 9.16 10.67
CA LYS A 127 5.07 10.01 11.04
C LYS A 127 4.64 11.18 11.92
N GLU A 128 3.51 11.81 11.63
CA GLU A 128 2.96 12.90 12.44
C GLU A 128 2.52 12.38 13.82
N GLU A 129 1.81 11.25 13.89
CA GLU A 129 1.50 10.58 15.16
C GLU A 129 2.77 10.28 15.95
N GLU A 130 3.86 9.85 15.29
CA GLU A 130 5.15 9.61 15.94
C GLU A 130 5.83 10.88 16.44
N LYS A 131 5.78 11.97 15.68
CA LYS A 131 6.32 13.27 16.08
C LYS A 131 5.57 13.83 17.29
N VAL A 132 4.24 13.81 17.26
CA VAL A 132 3.38 14.22 18.39
C VAL A 132 3.67 13.38 19.62
N LEU A 133 3.85 12.06 19.44
CA LEU A 133 4.30 11.19 20.52
C LEU A 133 5.64 11.75 21.06
N LEU A 134 6.69 11.89 20.26
CA LEU A 134 8.02 12.33 20.72
C LEU A 134 8.05 13.71 21.39
N GLU A 135 7.32 14.71 20.89
CA GLU A 135 7.26 16.05 21.49
C GLU A 135 6.63 16.04 22.89
N SER A 136 5.66 15.15 23.14
CA SER A 136 5.07 14.96 24.47
C SER A 136 6.03 14.32 25.49
N ASP A 137 7.26 13.98 25.11
CA ASP A 137 8.32 13.50 26.02
C ASP A 137 9.23 14.64 26.49
N SER A 138 9.23 15.78 25.77
CA SER A 138 10.16 16.89 26.00
C SER A 138 9.54 18.11 26.67
N SER A 139 8.20 18.18 26.73
CA SER A 139 7.46 19.33 27.29
C SER A 139 6.71 18.99 28.58
N ASP A 140 7.26 18.07 29.39
CA ASP A 140 6.72 17.76 30.71
C ASP A 140 7.16 18.85 31.71
N GLU A 141 6.59 20.05 31.59
CA GLU A 141 6.31 20.86 32.80
C GLU A 141 5.02 20.30 33.39
N GLU A 142 5.17 19.19 34.13
CA GLU A 142 4.07 18.51 34.80
C GLU A 142 3.68 19.30 36.06
N ASP A 143 2.46 19.84 36.03
CA ASP A 143 1.66 20.01 37.25
C ASP A 143 1.70 18.64 37.98
N PRO A 144 2.04 18.55 39.28
CA PRO A 144 2.34 17.27 39.91
C PRO A 144 1.08 16.40 39.97
N GLU A 145 0.87 15.55 38.96
CA GLU A 145 -0.09 14.46 39.06
C GLU A 145 0.38 13.58 40.23
N PRO A 146 -0.48 13.30 41.22
CA PRO A 146 -0.11 12.48 42.37
C PRO A 146 0.45 11.14 41.89
N SER A 147 1.73 10.91 42.18
CA SER A 147 2.40 9.63 41.96
C SER A 147 1.76 8.59 42.88
N TYR A 148 0.95 7.71 42.30
CA TYR A 148 0.36 6.58 43.02
C TYR A 148 1.35 5.42 42.99
N ASN A 149 1.96 5.13 44.14
CA ASN A 149 2.84 3.99 44.33
C ASN A 149 2.14 2.71 43.84
N GLY A 150 2.60 2.14 42.72
CA GLY A 150 2.09 0.89 42.14
C GLY A 150 1.41 0.97 40.78
N LEU A 151 1.11 2.16 40.24
CA LEU A 151 0.52 2.34 38.90
C LEU A 151 1.51 2.88 37.88
N GLU A 152 2.67 2.21 37.77
CA GLU A 152 3.73 2.58 36.84
C GLU A 152 4.05 1.47 35.81
N CYS A 153 4.64 1.88 34.71
CA CYS A 153 5.09 0.96 33.68
C CYS A 153 6.42 0.31 34.08
N GLY A 154 6.48 -1.02 34.17
CA GLY A 154 7.71 -1.76 34.50
C GLY A 154 8.83 -1.73 33.45
N ILE A 155 8.72 -0.91 32.40
CA ILE A 155 9.76 -0.71 31.37
C ILE A 155 10.37 0.69 31.48
N CYS A 156 9.54 1.74 31.54
CA CYS A 156 10.01 3.12 31.60
C CYS A 156 9.91 3.74 32.99
N SER A 157 9.35 3.02 33.97
CA SER A 157 9.12 3.46 35.35
C SER A 157 8.38 4.79 35.46
N ARG A 158 7.52 5.09 34.48
CA ARG A 158 6.65 6.26 34.50
C ARG A 158 5.23 5.84 34.86
N GLY A 159 4.54 6.70 35.61
CA GLY A 159 3.14 6.52 35.96
C GLY A 159 2.25 6.35 34.72
N TYR A 160 1.28 5.46 34.80
CA TYR A 160 0.26 5.32 33.76
C TYR A 160 -0.65 6.56 33.76
N SER A 161 -1.19 6.90 32.59
CA SER A 161 -2.15 7.99 32.45
C SER A 161 -3.23 7.60 31.45
N SER A 162 -4.48 7.90 31.78
CA SER A 162 -5.63 7.73 30.90
C SER A 162 -5.67 8.80 29.80
N ASN A 163 -5.11 9.99 30.06
CA ASN A 163 -5.16 11.14 29.15
C ASN A 163 -4.01 11.12 28.12
N LEU A 164 -2.82 10.69 28.54
CA LEU A 164 -1.63 10.72 27.68
C LEU A 164 -1.53 9.45 26.84
N LYS A 165 -1.74 9.54 25.51
CA LYS A 165 -1.73 8.42 24.55
C LYS A 165 -0.52 7.49 24.73
N LYS A 166 0.67 8.00 25.06
CA LYS A 166 1.90 7.22 25.36
C LYS A 166 1.81 6.40 26.64
N ARG A 167 1.22 6.96 27.69
CA ARG A 167 1.17 6.40 29.05
C ARG A 167 -0.11 5.59 29.28
N VAL A 168 -0.97 5.43 28.28
CA VAL A 168 -2.12 4.53 28.35
C VAL A 168 -1.64 3.09 28.54
N PRO A 169 -2.11 2.38 29.58
CA PRO A 169 -1.76 0.99 29.82
C PRO A 169 -2.43 0.07 28.77
N ARG A 170 -1.62 -0.78 28.13
CA ARG A 170 -2.02 -1.77 27.12
C ARG A 170 -1.65 -3.17 27.59
N MET A 171 -2.54 -4.14 27.37
CA MET A 171 -2.29 -5.53 27.73
C MET A 171 -1.76 -6.31 26.52
N LEU A 172 -0.68 -7.06 26.75
CA LEU A 172 -0.14 -8.03 25.79
C LEU A 172 -0.96 -9.33 25.85
N ARG A 173 -0.79 -10.23 24.87
CA ARG A 173 -1.47 -11.55 24.83
C ARG A 173 -1.22 -12.40 26.08
N CYS A 174 -0.08 -12.19 26.74
CA CYS A 174 0.29 -12.87 27.98
C CYS A 174 -0.34 -12.27 29.25
N GLY A 175 -1.10 -11.19 29.14
CA GLY A 175 -1.72 -10.49 30.28
C GLY A 175 -0.85 -9.40 30.92
N HIS A 176 0.44 -9.31 30.59
CA HIS A 176 1.29 -8.23 31.09
C HIS A 176 0.87 -6.87 30.52
N THR A 177 0.87 -5.86 31.38
CA THR A 177 0.51 -4.49 31.02
C THR A 177 1.77 -3.64 30.82
N VAL A 178 1.80 -2.89 29.73
CA VAL A 178 2.88 -1.96 29.38
C VAL A 178 2.29 -0.66 28.85
N CYS A 179 3.06 0.44 28.92
CA CYS A 179 2.62 1.70 28.33
C CYS A 179 2.55 1.61 26.79
N TYR A 180 1.60 2.28 26.13
CA TYR A 180 1.51 2.29 24.66
C TYR A 180 2.82 2.72 23.98
N GLY A 181 3.50 3.73 24.52
CA GLY A 181 4.81 4.17 24.01
C GLY A 181 5.88 3.07 24.09
N CYS A 182 5.85 2.28 25.16
CA CYS A 182 6.74 1.17 25.42
C CYS A 182 6.44 0.00 24.49
N ALA A 183 5.16 -0.34 24.30
CA ALA A 183 4.70 -1.34 23.34
C ALA A 183 5.12 -0.98 21.91
N LYS A 184 5.04 0.30 21.53
CA LYS A 184 5.49 0.80 20.22
C LYS A 184 7.02 0.67 20.09
N ARG A 185 7.79 1.05 21.11
CA ARG A 185 9.27 1.02 21.10
C ARG A 185 9.85 -0.40 21.09
N HIS A 186 9.21 -1.33 21.80
CA HIS A 186 9.63 -2.75 21.88
C HIS A 186 9.01 -3.63 20.79
N ARG A 187 8.39 -3.03 19.77
CA ARG A 187 7.88 -3.74 18.60
C ARG A 187 9.06 -4.15 17.71
N GLY A 188 9.23 -5.45 17.49
CA GLY A 188 10.11 -5.97 16.43
C GLY A 188 9.45 -5.91 15.05
N HIS A 189 10.00 -6.61 14.06
CA HIS A 189 9.48 -6.57 12.67
C HIS A 189 7.99 -6.94 12.53
N SER A 190 7.45 -7.81 13.38
CA SER A 190 6.05 -8.27 13.29
C SER A 190 5.42 -8.70 14.62
N ALA A 191 6.16 -8.63 15.73
CA ALA A 191 5.67 -9.07 17.03
C ALA A 191 6.28 -8.22 18.15
N ILE A 192 5.51 -8.07 19.22
CA ILE A 192 5.94 -7.46 20.47
C ILE A 192 6.34 -8.59 21.41
N ARG A 193 7.62 -8.65 21.77
CA ARG A 193 8.12 -9.61 22.77
C ARG A 193 7.88 -9.02 24.14
N CYS A 194 7.13 -9.73 24.99
CA CYS A 194 6.94 -9.30 26.38
C CYS A 194 8.29 -9.27 27.12
N PRO A 195 8.66 -8.17 27.81
CA PRO A 195 9.92 -8.12 28.55
C PRO A 195 9.89 -8.95 29.84
N PHE A 196 8.70 -9.28 30.36
CA PHE A 196 8.54 -9.99 31.63
C PHE A 196 8.52 -11.51 31.47
N CYS A 197 7.78 -12.02 30.48
CA CYS A 197 7.60 -13.46 30.27
C CYS A 197 8.09 -13.96 28.90
N GLN A 198 8.64 -13.07 28.07
CA GLN A 198 9.19 -13.39 26.74
C GLN A 198 8.19 -13.96 25.72
N ILE A 199 6.90 -14.00 26.04
CA ILE A 199 5.83 -14.41 25.13
C ILE A 199 5.62 -13.36 24.04
N TYR A 200 5.45 -13.81 22.80
CA TYR A 200 5.23 -12.95 21.64
C TYR A 200 3.75 -12.62 21.44
N THR A 201 3.48 -11.35 21.18
CA THR A 201 2.17 -10.86 20.73
C THR A 201 2.28 -10.42 19.27
N PHE A 202 1.54 -11.07 18.37
CA PHE A 202 1.56 -10.79 16.92
C PHE A 202 0.58 -9.68 16.49
N GLU A 203 0.16 -8.84 17.44
CA GLU A 203 -0.70 -7.69 17.19
C GLU A 203 0.12 -6.40 17.18
N ASP A 204 -0.35 -5.43 16.40
CA ASP A 204 0.21 -4.09 16.41
C ASP A 204 -0.04 -3.39 17.73
N SER A 205 0.90 -2.54 18.15
CA SER A 205 0.78 -1.78 19.41
C SER A 205 -0.50 -0.93 19.48
N LYS A 206 -1.03 -0.50 18.32
CA LYS A 206 -2.31 0.23 18.19
C LYS A 206 -3.53 -0.64 18.54
N ASN A 207 -3.47 -1.93 18.23
CA ASN A 207 -4.57 -2.89 18.36
C ASN A 207 -4.60 -3.61 19.71
N LEU A 208 -3.52 -3.53 20.49
CA LEU A 208 -3.49 -4.10 21.83
C LEU A 208 -4.65 -3.56 22.69
N PRO A 209 -5.37 -4.41 23.44
CA PRO A 209 -6.45 -3.97 24.31
C PRO A 209 -5.94 -3.00 25.39
N LYS A 210 -6.74 -1.98 25.70
CA LYS A 210 -6.47 -1.09 26.85
C LYS A 210 -6.74 -1.86 28.14
N ASN A 211 -5.91 -1.65 29.17
CA ASN A 211 -6.20 -2.16 30.50
C ASN A 211 -7.19 -1.22 31.20
N TYR A 212 -8.49 -1.47 31.03
CA TYR A 212 -9.54 -0.66 31.62
C TYR A 212 -9.57 -0.73 33.15
N THR A 213 -9.08 -1.80 33.77
CA THR A 213 -8.96 -1.90 35.23
C THR A 213 -7.97 -0.87 35.77
N VAL A 214 -6.79 -0.77 35.17
CA VAL A 214 -5.78 0.25 35.54
C VAL A 214 -6.29 1.65 35.25
N ILE A 215 -6.97 1.85 34.11
CA ILE A 215 -7.55 3.15 33.75
C ILE A 215 -8.63 3.58 34.76
N GLY A 216 -9.53 2.68 35.14
CA GLY A 216 -10.56 2.95 36.14
C GLY A 216 -9.97 3.35 37.49
N LEU A 217 -8.93 2.63 37.95
CA LEU A 217 -8.21 2.99 39.17
C LEU A 217 -7.58 4.38 39.10
N LEU A 218 -6.93 4.73 37.98
CA LEU A 218 -6.37 6.07 37.77
C LEU A 218 -7.44 7.16 37.81
N GLU A 219 -8.62 6.90 37.22
CA GLU A 219 -9.74 7.83 37.20
C GLU A 219 -10.35 8.02 38.58
N GLU A 220 -10.58 6.94 39.34
CA GLU A 220 -11.08 6.99 40.72
C GLU A 220 -10.13 7.76 41.64
N MET A 221 -8.83 7.49 41.53
CA MET A 221 -7.82 8.19 42.33
C MET A 221 -7.74 9.69 41.98
N LYS A 222 -7.87 10.06 40.69
CA LYS A 222 -8.01 11.47 40.26
C LYS A 222 -9.25 12.16 40.83
N VAL A 223 -10.30 11.41 41.16
CA VAL A 223 -11.52 11.95 41.78
C VAL A 223 -11.35 12.07 43.30
N SER A 224 -10.73 11.10 43.98
CA SER A 224 -10.49 11.17 45.43
C SER A 224 -9.48 12.26 45.80
N GLY A 225 -8.41 12.44 45.02
CA GLY A 225 -7.45 13.53 45.23
C GLY A 225 -8.09 14.92 45.14
N ARG A 226 -9.07 15.10 44.25
CA ARG A 226 -9.85 16.34 44.11
C ARG A 226 -10.87 16.57 45.22
N ARG A 227 -11.36 15.49 45.87
CA ARG A 227 -12.27 15.61 47.02
C ARG A 227 -11.53 16.03 48.30
N CYS A 228 -10.28 15.61 48.49
CA CYS A 228 -9.49 16.03 49.66
C CYS A 228 -9.03 17.50 49.59
N SER A 229 -8.86 18.07 48.39
CA SER A 229 -8.51 19.50 48.22
C SER A 229 -9.64 20.50 48.53
N CYS A 230 -10.89 20.03 48.69
CA CYS A 230 -12.03 20.89 49.04
C CYS A 230 -12.39 20.85 50.54
N ALA A 231 -11.74 19.99 51.33
CA ALA A 231 -11.98 19.85 52.77
C ALA A 231 -11.06 20.74 53.64
N ILE A 232 -10.21 21.56 53.01
CA ILE A 232 -9.35 22.54 53.69
C ILE A 232 -9.67 23.91 53.08
N LYS A 233 -10.78 24.50 53.48
CA LYS A 233 -11.03 25.94 53.36
C LYS A 233 -11.96 26.39 54.47
#